data_AF-A0AAQ1G690-F1
#
_entry.id   AF-A0AAQ1G690-F1
#
_cell.length_a   1.000
_cell.length_b   1.000
_cell.length_c   1.000
_cell.angle_alpha   90.00
_cell.angle_beta   90.00
_cell.angle_gamma   90.00
#
_symmetry.space_group_name_H-M   'P 1'
#
loop_
_entity.id
_entity.type
_entity.pdbx_description
1 polymer ?
#
loop_
_entity_poly.entity_id
_entity_poly.type
_entity_poly.pdbx_seq_one_letter_code
_entity_poly.pdbx_strand_id
1 'polypeptide(L)'
;MNTEERINKIFEGYILKKGVKKEVAGLIEHLTLSDVDILLDKVESIGDVDDYANELETSIPVERFFAFIDLISALIIFLGSDAVKKASERSSSKSRYMPWVIKFIQDERFYKQVKEQLPAKYR
;
A
#
# COMPACT_ATOMS: atom_id res chain seq x y z
N MET A 1 -9.16 -10.48 -13.26
CA MET A 1 -8.63 -10.18 -11.92
C MET A 1 -8.94 -8.73 -11.61
N ASN A 2 -9.85 -8.50 -10.67
CA ASN A 2 -10.26 -7.14 -10.27
C ASN A 2 -9.17 -6.48 -9.39
N THR A 3 -9.37 -5.20 -9.03
CA THR A 3 -8.42 -4.42 -8.20
C THR A 3 -8.16 -5.09 -6.85
N GLU A 4 -9.21 -5.61 -6.20
CA GLU A 4 -9.13 -6.24 -4.89
C GLU A 4 -8.31 -7.54 -4.91
N GLU A 5 -8.56 -8.43 -5.87
CA GLU A 5 -7.79 -9.65 -6.08
C GLU A 5 -6.31 -9.34 -6.36
N ARG A 6 -6.04 -8.28 -7.15
CA ARG A 6 -4.67 -7.83 -7.44
C ARG A 6 -3.97 -7.36 -6.18
N ILE A 7 -4.60 -6.51 -5.37
CA ILE A 7 -3.97 -5.96 -4.16
C ILE A 7 -3.73 -7.04 -3.11
N ASN A 8 -4.64 -8.02 -2.99
CA ASN A 8 -4.45 -9.19 -2.14
C ASN A 8 -3.23 -10.02 -2.58
N LYS A 9 -3.12 -10.30 -3.88
CA LYS A 9 -1.96 -11.02 -4.43
C LYS A 9 -0.65 -10.27 -4.21
N ILE A 10 -0.66 -8.95 -4.36
CA ILE A 10 0.52 -8.12 -4.08
C ILE A 10 0.90 -8.22 -2.61
N PHE A 11 -0.05 -8.06 -1.69
CA PHE A 11 0.20 -8.16 -0.25
C PHE A 11 0.81 -9.52 0.13
N GLU A 12 0.22 -10.62 -0.32
CA GLU A 12 0.79 -11.96 -0.10
C GLU A 12 2.20 -12.08 -0.66
N GLY A 13 2.47 -11.45 -1.80
CA GLY A 13 3.80 -11.44 -2.39
C GLY A 13 4.82 -10.66 -1.55
N TYR A 14 4.43 -9.54 -0.92
CA TYR A 14 5.27 -8.83 0.05
C TYR A 14 5.60 -9.74 1.23
N ILE A 15 4.59 -10.35 1.87
CA ILE A 15 4.79 -11.20 3.04
C ILE A 15 5.66 -12.42 2.71
N LEU A 16 5.36 -13.12 1.60
CA LEU A 16 6.03 -14.36 1.19
C LEU A 16 7.35 -14.16 0.41
N LYS A 17 7.84 -12.93 0.26
CA LYS A 17 9.03 -12.59 -0.55
C LYS A 17 8.93 -13.03 -2.03
N LYS A 18 7.73 -13.05 -2.59
CA LYS A 18 7.54 -13.33 -4.03
C LYS A 18 7.72 -12.03 -4.81
N GLY A 19 8.24 -12.13 -6.03
CA GLY A 19 8.37 -10.95 -6.90
C GLY A 19 6.99 -10.39 -7.28
N VAL A 20 6.67 -9.18 -6.82
CA VAL A 20 5.37 -8.51 -7.05
C VAL A 20 5.40 -7.46 -8.17
N LYS A 21 6.56 -7.23 -8.80
CA LYS A 21 6.75 -6.11 -9.74
C LYS A 21 5.77 -6.14 -10.92
N LYS A 22 5.45 -7.33 -11.44
CA LYS A 22 4.53 -7.49 -12.57
C LYS A 22 3.09 -7.21 -12.15
N GLU A 23 2.71 -7.68 -10.98
CA GLU A 23 1.40 -7.46 -10.36
C GLU A 23 1.17 -5.99 -10.07
N VAL A 24 2.15 -5.30 -9.49
CA VAL A 24 2.10 -3.86 -9.23
C VAL A 24 2.00 -3.07 -10.53
N ALA A 25 2.82 -3.37 -11.54
CA ALA A 25 2.75 -2.70 -12.84
C ALA A 25 1.36 -2.87 -13.49
N GLY A 26 0.82 -4.09 -13.47
CA GLY A 26 -0.50 -4.36 -14.03
C GLY A 26 -1.66 -3.83 -13.17
N LEU A 27 -1.45 -3.53 -11.90
CA LEU A 27 -2.43 -2.78 -11.09
C LEU A 27 -2.43 -1.32 -11.50
N ILE A 28 -1.26 -0.69 -11.57
CA ILE A 28 -1.09 0.73 -11.92
C ILE A 28 -1.75 1.07 -13.26
N GLU A 29 -1.62 0.20 -14.28
CA GLU A 29 -2.18 0.41 -15.62
C GLU A 29 -3.71 0.51 -15.68
N HIS A 30 -4.39 0.06 -14.62
CA HIS A 30 -5.86 0.05 -14.54
C HIS A 30 -6.39 0.77 -13.31
N LEU A 31 -5.51 1.36 -12.50
CA LEU A 31 -5.89 1.99 -11.25
C LEU A 31 -6.56 3.33 -11.52
N THR A 32 -7.69 3.58 -10.88
CA THR A 32 -8.49 4.79 -11.05
C THR A 32 -8.84 5.41 -9.69
N LEU A 33 -9.41 6.63 -9.71
CA LEU A 33 -9.87 7.30 -8.49
C LEU A 33 -10.95 6.51 -7.73
N SER A 34 -11.77 5.70 -8.42
CA SER A 34 -12.75 4.82 -7.76
C SER A 34 -12.11 3.70 -6.95
N ASP A 35 -10.87 3.31 -7.27
CA ASP A 35 -10.16 2.24 -6.58
C ASP A 35 -9.51 2.68 -5.26
N VAL A 36 -9.46 3.98 -4.96
CA VAL A 36 -8.86 4.49 -3.72
C VAL A 36 -9.48 3.83 -2.48
N ASP A 37 -10.79 3.63 -2.47
CA ASP A 37 -11.46 3.00 -1.33
C ASP A 37 -11.01 1.55 -1.14
N ILE A 38 -10.81 0.81 -2.24
CA ILE A 38 -10.30 -0.58 -2.22
C ILE A 38 -8.88 -0.63 -1.64
N LEU A 39 -8.02 0.34 -2.00
CA LEU A 39 -6.66 0.42 -1.44
C LEU A 39 -6.69 0.66 0.08
N LEU A 40 -7.58 1.52 0.55
CA LEU A 40 -7.72 1.85 1.96
C LEU A 40 -8.40 0.71 2.75
N ASP A 41 -9.42 0.07 2.17
CA ASP A 41 -10.07 -1.14 2.73
C ASP A 41 -9.04 -2.26 2.90
N LYS A 42 -8.07 -2.37 1.99
CA LYS A 42 -6.99 -3.33 2.13
C LYS A 42 -6.13 -3.03 3.37
N VAL A 43 -5.75 -1.77 3.59
CA VAL A 43 -5.00 -1.37 4.80
C VAL A 43 -5.81 -1.59 6.09
N GLU A 44 -7.14 -1.59 5.99
CA GLU A 44 -8.02 -1.90 7.13
C GLU A 44 -8.13 -3.40 7.42
N SER A 45 -7.98 -4.25 6.41
CA SER A 45 -8.20 -5.70 6.51
C SER A 45 -6.93 -6.53 6.65
N ILE A 46 -5.74 -5.93 6.51
CA ILE A 46 -4.47 -6.65 6.58
C ILE A 46 -4.06 -7.10 7.99
N GLY A 47 -4.84 -6.83 9.04
CA GLY A 47 -4.49 -7.25 10.41
C GLY A 47 -3.28 -6.51 10.97
N ASP A 48 -2.66 -7.07 12.00
CA ASP A 48 -1.47 -6.53 12.67
C ASP A 48 -0.20 -7.23 12.18
N VAL A 49 0.94 -6.54 12.29
CA VAL A 49 2.24 -7.08 11.87
C VAL A 49 2.62 -8.38 12.60
N ASP A 50 2.18 -8.51 13.85
CA ASP A 50 2.43 -9.67 14.70
C ASP A 50 1.76 -10.94 14.15
N ASP A 51 0.70 -10.80 13.34
CA ASP A 51 0.02 -11.93 12.68
C ASP A 51 0.91 -12.59 11.60
N TYR A 52 1.95 -11.89 11.15
CA TYR A 52 2.87 -12.33 10.10
C TYR A 52 4.28 -12.59 10.61
N ALA A 53 4.58 -12.18 11.83
CA ALA A 53 5.83 -12.49 12.50
C ALA A 53 5.79 -13.94 13.02
N ASN A 54 6.89 -14.67 12.86
CA ASN A 54 7.08 -15.93 13.58
C ASN A 54 8.20 -15.77 14.60
N GLU A 55 8.29 -16.70 15.56
CA GLU A 55 9.27 -16.66 16.65
C GLU A 55 10.74 -16.67 16.17
N LEU A 56 11.00 -17.03 14.91
CA LEU A 56 12.35 -17.20 14.34
C LEU A 56 12.80 -16.03 13.46
N GLU A 57 11.88 -15.27 12.87
CA GLU A 57 12.15 -14.12 11.99
C GLU A 57 11.13 -13.01 12.27
N THR A 58 11.46 -12.07 13.17
CA THR A 58 10.58 -10.95 13.53
C THR A 58 10.83 -9.67 12.73
N SER A 59 12.08 -9.38 12.34
CA SER A 59 12.41 -8.11 11.66
C SER A 59 11.99 -8.09 10.18
N ILE A 60 12.08 -9.23 9.50
CA ILE A 60 11.86 -9.34 8.06
C ILE A 60 10.37 -9.22 7.67
N PRO A 61 9.42 -9.83 8.41
CA PRO A 61 7.98 -9.63 8.15
C PRO A 61 7.54 -8.19 8.39
N VAL A 62 8.12 -7.52 9.40
CA VAL A 62 7.81 -6.12 9.72
C VAL A 62 8.20 -5.19 8.59
N GLU A 63 9.42 -5.29 8.07
CA GLU A 63 9.88 -4.46 6.95
C GLU A 63 8.98 -4.65 5.72
N ARG A 64 8.63 -5.90 5.39
CA ARG A 64 7.75 -6.24 4.25
C ARG A 64 6.33 -5.71 4.43
N PHE A 65 5.80 -5.78 5.65
CA PHE A 65 4.50 -5.25 5.97
C PHE A 65 4.45 -3.73 5.75
N PHE A 66 5.42 -2.99 6.30
CA PHE A 66 5.47 -1.55 6.13
C PHE A 66 5.80 -1.13 4.69
N ALA A 67 6.60 -1.91 3.95
CA ALA A 67 6.84 -1.67 2.53
C ALA A 67 5.55 -1.80 1.69
N PHE A 68 4.59 -2.63 2.12
CA PHE A 68 3.26 -2.66 1.50
C PHE A 68 2.42 -1.42 1.84
N ILE A 69 2.47 -0.93 3.08
CA ILE A 69 1.84 0.35 3.46
C ILE A 69 2.42 1.53 2.65
N ASP A 70 3.73 1.55 2.46
CA ASP A 70 4.42 2.51 1.61
C ASP A 70 3.95 2.40 0.16
N LEU A 71 3.76 1.19 -0.36
CA LEU A 71 3.22 0.96 -1.70
C LEU A 71 1.80 1.54 -1.84
N ILE A 72 0.90 1.31 -0.88
CA ILE A 72 -0.46 1.88 -0.92
C ILE A 72 -0.39 3.40 -0.97
N SER A 73 0.46 4.00 -0.13
CA SER A 73 0.67 5.44 -0.11
C SER A 73 1.19 5.95 -1.47
N ALA A 74 2.15 5.24 -2.06
CA ALA A 74 2.71 5.57 -3.37
C ALA A 74 1.68 5.46 -4.51
N LEU A 75 0.80 4.46 -4.48
CA LEU A 75 -0.29 4.30 -5.45
C LEU A 75 -1.30 5.45 -5.38
N ILE A 76 -1.64 5.90 -4.18
CA ILE A 76 -2.53 7.06 -3.99
C ILE A 76 -1.86 8.34 -4.50
N ILE A 77 -0.58 8.56 -4.18
CA ILE A 77 0.19 9.71 -4.70
C ILE A 77 0.27 9.65 -6.23
N PHE A 78 0.48 8.46 -6.80
CA PHE A 78 0.53 8.25 -8.26
C PHE A 78 -0.76 8.66 -8.96
N LEU A 79 -1.93 8.41 -8.34
CA LEU A 79 -3.23 8.83 -8.88
C LEU A 79 -3.47 10.35 -8.83
N GLY A 80 -2.65 11.10 -8.09
CA GLY A 80 -2.67 12.56 -8.05
C GLY A 80 -3.50 13.16 -6.92
N SER A 81 -3.66 14.49 -6.96
CA SER A 81 -4.21 15.28 -5.85
C SER A 81 -5.62 14.87 -5.44
N ASP A 82 -6.46 14.48 -6.39
CA ASP A 82 -7.84 14.07 -6.11
C ASP A 82 -7.90 12.78 -5.30
N ALA A 83 -6.98 11.84 -5.56
CA ALA A 83 -6.86 10.61 -4.78
C ALA A 83 -6.32 10.89 -3.37
N VAL A 84 -5.34 11.78 -3.24
CA VAL A 84 -4.81 12.20 -1.93
C VAL A 84 -5.91 12.85 -1.09
N LYS A 85 -6.71 13.74 -1.70
CA LYS A 85 -7.84 14.37 -1.03
C LYS A 85 -8.88 13.34 -0.59
N LYS A 86 -9.30 12.45 -1.50
CA LYS A 86 -10.25 11.39 -1.20
C LYS A 86 -9.78 10.49 -0.05
N ALA A 87 -8.51 10.09 -0.05
CA ALA A 87 -7.94 9.28 1.02
C ALA A 87 -7.88 10.04 2.35
N SER A 88 -7.54 11.33 2.32
CA SER A 88 -7.47 12.20 3.51
C SER A 88 -8.82 12.42 4.18
N GLU A 89 -9.92 12.34 3.42
CA GLU A 89 -11.29 12.47 3.95
C GLU A 89 -11.78 11.22 4.69
N ARG A 90 -11.03 10.10 4.64
CA ARG A 90 -11.35 8.87 5.38
C ARG A 90 -11.08 9.07 6.88
N SER A 91 -12.08 9.60 7.56
CA SER A 91 -12.04 10.07 8.96
C SER A 91 -12.23 8.96 10.00
N SER A 92 -12.74 7.79 9.61
CA SER A 92 -13.07 6.69 10.53
C SER A 92 -12.39 5.39 10.11
N SER A 93 -11.12 5.22 10.46
CA SER A 93 -10.42 3.95 10.26
C SER A 93 -10.23 3.20 11.58
N LYS A 94 -10.47 1.89 11.54
CA LYS A 94 -10.19 0.99 12.67
C LYS A 94 -8.75 0.49 12.66
N SER A 95 -7.99 0.71 11.58
CA SER A 95 -6.63 0.23 11.43
C SER A 95 -5.61 1.18 12.03
N ARG A 96 -4.65 0.60 12.77
CA ARG A 96 -3.49 1.32 13.33
C ARG A 96 -2.55 1.86 12.24
N TYR A 97 -2.69 1.37 11.01
CA TYR A 97 -1.82 1.69 9.88
C TYR A 97 -2.40 2.77 8.97
N MET A 98 -3.70 3.07 9.06
CA MET A 98 -4.29 4.17 8.29
C MET A 98 -3.64 5.53 8.58
N PRO A 99 -3.34 5.91 9.84
CA PRO A 99 -2.62 7.16 10.12
C PRO A 99 -1.26 7.27 9.40
N TRP A 100 -0.59 6.14 9.15
CA TRP A 100 0.68 6.11 8.41
C TRP A 100 0.47 6.42 6.94
N VAL A 101 -0.54 5.82 6.31
CA VAL A 101 -0.92 6.12 4.92
C VAL A 101 -1.24 7.61 4.78
N ILE A 102 -2.12 8.14 5.63
CA ILE A 102 -2.51 9.56 5.58
C ILE A 102 -1.31 10.49 5.75
N LYS A 103 -0.41 10.18 6.70
CA LYS A 103 0.82 10.95 6.88
C LYS A 103 1.69 10.95 5.63
N PHE A 104 1.90 9.80 5.01
CA PHE A 104 2.80 9.68 3.85
C PHE A 104 2.24 10.30 2.57
N ILE A 105 0.92 10.30 2.38
CA ILE A 105 0.30 10.95 1.22
C ILE A 105 0.15 12.47 1.38
N GLN A 106 0.27 13.01 2.60
CA GLN A 106 0.13 14.45 2.86
C GLN A 106 1.48 15.18 3.01
N ASP A 107 2.55 14.46 3.36
CA ASP A 107 3.86 15.06 3.61
C ASP A 107 4.85 14.69 2.49
N GLU A 108 5.10 15.67 1.63
CA GLU A 108 5.96 15.54 0.45
C GLU A 108 7.37 15.06 0.75
N ARG A 109 7.84 15.23 1.99
CA ARG A 109 9.17 14.74 2.43
C ARG A 109 9.28 13.22 2.32
N PHE A 110 8.17 12.49 2.39
CA PHE A 110 8.15 11.03 2.27
C PHE A 110 7.93 10.55 0.83
N TYR A 111 7.54 11.43 -0.11
CA TYR A 111 7.16 11.02 -1.47
C TYR A 111 8.27 10.26 -2.18
N LYS A 112 9.51 10.73 -2.05
CA LYS A 112 10.67 10.06 -2.64
C LYS A 112 10.80 8.63 -2.10
N GLN A 113 10.72 8.46 -0.79
CA GLN A 113 10.84 7.16 -0.13
C GLN A 113 9.71 6.21 -0.56
N VAL A 114 8.45 6.63 -0.46
CA VAL A 114 7.32 5.74 -0.77
C VAL A 114 7.26 5.40 -2.26
N LYS A 115 7.61 6.32 -3.15
CA LYS A 115 7.66 6.05 -4.60
C LYS A 115 8.72 5.02 -4.99
N GLU A 116 9.73 4.75 -4.17
CA GLU A 116 10.68 3.66 -4.46
C GLU A 116 10.00 2.29 -4.52
N GLN A 117 8.83 2.13 -3.89
CA GLN A 117 8.02 0.92 -3.97
C GLN A 117 7.39 0.70 -5.36
N LEU A 118 7.26 1.75 -6.17
CA LEU A 118 6.73 1.63 -7.53
C LEU A 118 7.80 1.05 -8.48
N PRO A 119 7.40 0.33 -9.55
CA PRO A 119 8.31 -0.06 -10.61
C PRO A 119 8.98 1.18 -11.22
N ALA A 120 10.24 1.06 -11.65
CA ALA A 120 11.06 2.20 -12.10
C ALA A 120 10.40 3.08 -13.18
N LYS A 121 9.53 2.51 -14.03
CA LYS A 121 8.74 3.23 -15.05
C LYS A 121 7.74 4.24 -14.46
N TYR A 122 7.32 4.04 -13.20
CA TYR A 122 6.23 4.77 -12.55
C TYR A 122 6.69 5.60 -11.34
N ARG A 123 8.00 5.72 -11.10
CA ARG A 123 8.58 6.55 -10.03
C ARG A 123 8.66 8.01 -10.47
#